data_AF-A0A8P4K8Y9-F1
#
_entry.id   AF-A0A8P4K8Y9-F1
#
_cell.length_a   1.000
_cell.length_b   1.000
_cell.length_c   1.000
_cell.angle_alpha   90.00
_cell.angle_beta   90.00
_cell.angle_gamma   90.00
#
_symmetry.space_group_name_H-M   'P 1'
#
loop_
_entity.id
_entity.type
_entity.pdbx_description
1 polymer ?
#
loop_
_entity_poly.entity_id
_entity_poly.type
_entity_poly.pdbx_seq_one_letter_code
_entity_poly.pdbx_strand_id
1 'polypeptide(L)'
;LCREEAAELSSLKPQLDELGVPLYAVVKEDVGTEVQNFRPYFKGEIFLDEKRRFYGPRERKMGLLSFLRVGVWMNGLRAFKNGFVGNVLGEGFVLGGVFVIGRGEQGILLEHREIEFGDKVNILDVIRAARRISQELLSLEKK
;
A
#
# COMPACT_ATOMS: atom_id res chain seq x y z
N LEU A 1 -6.25 7.51 6.58
CA LEU A 1 -4.98 6.75 6.65
C LEU A 1 -4.75 6.00 5.34
N CYS A 2 -5.51 4.95 5.01
CA CYS A 2 -5.34 4.23 3.73
C CYS A 2 -5.39 5.12 2.47
N ARG A 3 -6.27 6.13 2.44
CA ARG A 3 -6.37 7.10 1.33
C ARG A 3 -5.14 8.00 1.20
N GLU A 4 -4.50 8.34 2.32
CA GLU A 4 -3.27 9.16 2.34
C GLU A 4 -2.14 8.37 1.67
N GLU A 5 -1.91 7.13 2.13
CA GLU A 5 -0.87 6.27 1.56
C GLU A 5 -1.13 5.95 0.08
N ALA A 6 -2.39 5.68 -0.29
CA ALA A 6 -2.78 5.44 -1.68
C ALA A 6 -2.45 6.61 -2.60
N ALA A 7 -2.74 7.84 -2.15
CA ALA A 7 -2.45 9.05 -2.92
C ALA A 7 -0.93 9.25 -3.08
N GLU A 8 -0.16 9.00 -2.03
CA GLU A 8 1.29 9.09 -2.08
C GLU A 8 1.93 8.03 -2.99
N LEU A 9 1.53 6.76 -2.88
CA LEU A 9 1.98 5.71 -3.79
C LEU A 9 1.60 6.02 -5.24
N SER A 10 0.41 6.57 -5.45
CA SER A 10 -0.04 7.01 -6.77
C SER A 10 0.76 8.17 -7.34
N SER A 11 1.41 8.97 -6.49
CA SER A 11 2.32 10.03 -6.95
C SER A 11 3.56 9.47 -7.65
N LEU A 12 3.96 8.24 -7.33
CA LEU A 12 5.09 7.54 -7.96
C LEU A 12 4.76 6.96 -9.33
N LYS A 13 3.48 6.90 -9.73
CA LYS A 13 3.05 6.20 -10.94
C LYS A 13 3.83 6.60 -12.21
N PRO A 14 4.10 7.88 -12.52
CA PRO A 14 4.90 8.23 -13.69
C PRO A 14 6.30 7.60 -13.68
N GLN A 15 6.96 7.58 -12.52
CA GLN A 15 8.30 7.00 -12.38
C GLN A 15 8.27 5.47 -12.44
N LEU A 16 7.20 4.85 -11.93
CA LEU A 16 7.00 3.40 -12.02
C LEU A 16 6.72 2.98 -13.48
N ASP A 17 5.91 3.75 -14.20
CA ASP A 17 5.60 3.52 -15.62
C ASP A 17 6.88 3.62 -16.48
N GLU A 18 7.77 4.59 -16.22
CA GLU A 18 9.09 4.70 -16.88
C GLU A 18 9.97 3.47 -16.62
N LEU A 19 9.86 2.86 -15.44
CA LEU A 19 10.58 1.63 -15.08
C LEU A 19 9.89 0.35 -15.58
N GLY A 20 8.71 0.46 -16.20
CA GLY A 20 7.89 -0.69 -16.59
C GLY A 20 7.35 -1.49 -15.41
N VAL A 21 7.23 -0.87 -14.23
CA VAL A 21 6.74 -1.51 -13.00
C VAL A 21 5.28 -1.12 -12.77
N PRO A 22 4.32 -2.06 -12.83
CA PRO A 22 2.92 -1.74 -12.61
C PRO A 22 2.62 -1.46 -11.13
N LEU A 23 1.61 -0.64 -10.88
CA LEU A 23 1.12 -0.30 -9.54
C LEU A 23 -0.26 -0.91 -9.30
N TYR A 24 -0.38 -1.74 -8.26
CA TYR A 24 -1.61 -2.46 -7.91
C TYR A 24 -2.00 -2.22 -6.45
N ALA A 25 -3.30 -2.12 -6.20
CA ALA A 25 -3.89 -2.17 -4.87
C ALA A 25 -4.76 -3.42 -4.76
N VAL A 26 -4.66 -4.11 -3.61
CA VAL A 26 -5.54 -5.22 -3.27
C VAL A 26 -6.37 -4.81 -2.07
N VAL A 27 -7.69 -4.87 -2.22
CA VAL A 27 -8.66 -4.55 -1.17
C VAL A 27 -9.39 -5.81 -0.71
N LYS A 28 -9.81 -5.85 0.56
CA LYS A 28 -10.46 -7.02 1.19
C LYS A 28 -11.97 -7.06 1.05
N GLU A 29 -12.58 -5.92 0.78
CA GLU A 29 -14.01 -5.71 0.85
C GLU A 29 -14.44 -4.72 -0.24
N ASP A 30 -15.57 -5.01 -0.88
CA ASP A 30 -16.32 -4.02 -1.66
C ASP A 30 -17.67 -3.82 -0.98
N VAL A 31 -17.63 -3.33 0.26
CA VAL A 31 -18.85 -3.05 1.03
C VAL A 31 -19.32 -1.64 0.67
N GLY A 32 -20.48 -1.57 0.03
CA GLY A 32 -21.13 -0.31 -0.31
C GLY A 32 -20.36 0.47 -1.38
N THR A 33 -19.72 1.57 -0.98
CA THR A 33 -18.97 2.48 -1.87
C THR A 33 -17.48 2.54 -1.55
N GLU A 34 -16.93 1.61 -0.76
CA GLU A 34 -15.54 1.66 -0.30
C GLU A 34 -14.53 1.72 -1.46
N VAL A 35 -14.67 0.85 -2.46
CA VAL A 35 -13.80 0.85 -3.65
C VAL A 35 -13.98 2.11 -4.47
N GLN A 36 -15.22 2.57 -4.65
CA GLN A 36 -15.54 3.80 -5.37
C GLN A 36 -14.94 5.04 -4.68
N ASN A 37 -14.96 5.07 -3.36
CA ASN A 37 -14.38 6.15 -2.55
C ASN A 37 -12.84 6.07 -2.47
N PHE A 38 -12.26 4.90 -2.67
CA PHE A 38 -10.81 4.70 -2.71
C PHE A 38 -10.22 5.07 -4.08
N ARG A 39 -10.95 4.79 -5.16
CA ARG A 39 -10.52 5.00 -6.55
C ARG A 39 -9.91 6.38 -6.84
N PRO A 40 -10.45 7.52 -6.37
CA PRO A 40 -9.86 8.83 -6.63
C PRO A 40 -8.45 9.01 -6.09
N TYR A 41 -8.06 8.23 -5.08
CA TYR A 41 -6.76 8.30 -4.44
C TYR A 41 -5.76 7.31 -5.03
N PHE A 42 -6.21 6.33 -5.83
CA PHE A 42 -5.35 5.27 -6.36
C PHE A 42 -5.35 5.22 -7.88
N LYS A 43 -4.21 5.59 -8.50
CA LYS A 43 -4.06 5.66 -9.97
C LYS A 43 -3.72 4.31 -10.63
N GLY A 44 -3.34 3.30 -9.86
CA GLY A 44 -3.05 1.94 -10.34
C GLY A 44 -4.31 1.10 -10.57
N GLU A 45 -4.17 -0.19 -10.87
CA GLU A 45 -5.33 -1.11 -10.89
C GLU A 45 -5.69 -1.55 -9.47
N ILE A 46 -6.98 -1.74 -9.21
CA ILE A 46 -7.50 -2.15 -7.90
C ILE A 46 -8.16 -3.51 -8.05
N PHE A 47 -7.75 -4.48 -7.24
CA PHE A 47 -8.29 -5.83 -7.22
C PHE A 47 -8.97 -6.11 -5.88
N LEU A 48 -10.13 -6.77 -5.93
CA LEU A 48 -10.80 -7.27 -4.75
C LEU A 48 -10.33 -8.70 -4.47
N ASP A 49 -9.80 -8.93 -3.28
CA ASP A 49 -9.46 -10.26 -2.76
C ASP A 49 -10.58 -10.76 -1.86
N GLU A 50 -11.67 -11.24 -2.47
CA GLU A 50 -12.86 -11.75 -1.77
C GLU A 50 -12.54 -12.84 -0.75
N LYS A 51 -11.52 -13.65 -1.04
CA LYS A 51 -11.08 -14.77 -0.19
C LYS A 51 -10.00 -14.36 0.82
N ARG A 52 -9.58 -13.10 0.81
CA ARG A 52 -8.58 -12.48 1.68
C ARG A 52 -7.27 -13.28 1.75
N ARG A 53 -6.87 -13.93 0.66
CA ARG A 53 -5.65 -14.75 0.58
C ARG A 53 -4.38 -13.91 0.69
N PHE A 54 -4.37 -12.70 0.16
CA PHE A 54 -3.24 -11.76 0.25
C PHE A 54 -3.03 -11.23 1.68
N TYR A 55 -4.01 -11.38 2.56
CA TYR A 55 -3.90 -11.01 3.98
C TYR A 55 -3.31 -12.14 4.84
N GLY A 56 -2.88 -13.23 4.21
CA GLY A 56 -2.21 -14.37 4.83
C GLY A 56 -3.19 -15.33 5.52
N PRO A 57 -2.69 -16.48 6.03
CA PRO A 57 -3.52 -17.44 6.76
C PRO A 57 -4.07 -16.87 8.07
N ARG A 58 -3.45 -15.79 8.58
CA ARG A 58 -3.88 -15.07 9.76
C ARG A 58 -3.78 -13.56 9.50
N GLU A 59 -4.93 -12.92 9.43
CA GLU A 59 -5.02 -11.48 9.24
C GLU A 59 -4.38 -10.74 10.42
N ARG A 60 -3.59 -9.70 10.11
CA ARG A 60 -3.04 -8.79 11.10
C ARG A 60 -4.11 -7.77 11.45
N LYS A 61 -4.70 -7.89 12.64
CA LYS A 61 -5.74 -6.96 13.12
C LYS A 61 -5.27 -6.22 14.35
N MET A 62 -5.67 -4.97 14.45
CA MET A 62 -5.63 -4.23 15.70
C MET A 62 -7.03 -4.11 16.26
N GLY A 63 -7.20 -4.28 17.57
CA GLY A 63 -8.47 -4.01 18.25
C GLY A 63 -8.61 -2.55 18.67
N LEU A 64 -9.72 -2.21 19.33
CA LEU A 64 -10.02 -0.87 19.84
C LEU A 64 -8.91 -0.26 20.73
N LEU A 65 -8.11 -1.10 21.41
CA LEU A 65 -6.99 -0.61 22.23
C LEU A 65 -5.87 0.04 21.39
N SER A 66 -5.85 -0.11 20.07
CA SER A 66 -4.89 0.59 19.21
C SER A 66 -5.03 2.10 19.25
N PHE A 67 -6.23 2.62 19.53
CA PHE A 67 -6.46 4.04 19.73
C PHE A 67 -5.82 4.59 21.01
N LEU A 68 -5.22 3.77 21.87
CA LEU A 68 -4.38 4.25 22.97
C LEU A 68 -2.94 4.55 22.53
N ARG A 69 -2.53 4.08 21.34
CA ARG A 69 -1.17 4.32 20.83
C ARG A 69 -1.04 5.75 20.33
N VAL A 70 -0.04 6.45 20.85
CA VAL A 70 0.27 7.83 20.47
C VAL A 70 0.51 7.96 18.95
N GLY A 71 1.19 6.99 18.34
CA GLY A 71 1.49 7.03 16.91
C GLY A 71 0.23 6.97 16.02
N VAL A 72 -0.82 6.23 16.42
CA VAL A 72 -2.12 6.24 15.71
C VAL A 72 -2.75 7.64 15.69
N TRP A 73 -2.68 8.38 16.80
CA TRP A 73 -3.15 9.77 16.85
C TRP A 73 -2.29 10.70 16.00
N MET A 74 -0.97 10.56 16.05
CA MET A 74 -0.05 11.36 15.23
C MET A 74 -0.28 11.12 13.73
N ASN A 75 -0.47 9.86 13.33
CA ASN A 75 -0.81 9.47 11.97
C ASN A 75 -2.15 10.05 11.54
N GLY A 76 -3.17 10.02 12.41
CA GLY A 76 -4.48 10.62 12.18
C GLY A 76 -4.40 12.14 11.97
N LEU A 77 -3.68 12.84 12.85
CA LEU A 77 -3.43 14.28 12.74
C LEU A 77 -2.67 14.65 11.47
N ARG A 78 -1.67 13.85 11.08
CA ARG A 78 -0.93 14.03 9.83
C ARG A 78 -1.86 13.92 8.62
N ALA A 79 -2.63 12.85 8.53
CA ALA A 79 -3.56 12.64 7.44
C ALA A 79 -4.60 13.76 7.35
N PHE A 80 -5.14 14.20 8.48
CA PHE A 80 -6.08 15.32 8.53
C PHE A 80 -5.46 16.64 8.03
N LYS A 81 -4.23 16.96 8.45
CA LYS A 81 -3.49 18.13 7.95
C LYS A 81 -3.25 18.08 6.44
N ASN A 82 -3.10 16.88 5.89
CA ASN A 82 -2.94 16.63 4.47
C ASN A 82 -4.28 16.54 3.70
N GLY A 83 -5.42 16.85 4.35
CA GLY A 83 -6.73 16.90 3.72
C GLY A 83 -7.45 15.54 3.62
N PHE A 84 -6.95 14.50 4.28
CA PHE A 84 -7.57 13.17 4.26
C PHE A 84 -8.49 12.98 5.47
N VAL A 85 -9.78 12.77 5.18
CA VAL A 85 -10.78 12.43 6.20
C VAL A 85 -10.89 10.90 6.30
N GLY A 86 -10.95 10.40 7.53
CA GLY A 86 -11.15 8.97 7.81
C GLY A 86 -12.50 8.47 7.30
N ASN A 87 -12.57 7.17 6.97
CA ASN A 87 -13.83 6.50 6.70
C ASN A 87 -14.24 5.70 7.94
N VAL A 88 -15.52 5.75 8.30
CA VAL A 88 -16.11 4.99 9.43
C VAL A 88 -16.86 3.74 8.97
N LEU A 89 -17.02 3.56 7.66
CA LEU A 89 -17.70 2.41 7.04
C LEU A 89 -16.68 1.37 6.56
N GLY A 90 -16.93 0.09 6.87
CA GLY A 90 -16.09 -1.07 6.49
C GLY A 90 -15.34 -1.69 7.68
N GLU A 91 -14.66 -2.83 7.46
CA GLU A 91 -13.81 -3.44 8.47
C GLU A 91 -12.48 -2.66 8.60
N GLY A 92 -12.45 -1.69 9.52
CA GLY A 92 -11.31 -0.77 9.71
C GLY A 92 -10.14 -1.29 10.55
N PHE A 93 -10.13 -2.59 10.89
CA PHE A 93 -9.19 -3.14 11.88
C PHE A 93 -8.01 -3.92 11.30
N VAL A 94 -8.06 -4.27 10.01
CA VAL A 94 -7.01 -5.03 9.34
C VAL A 94 -5.86 -4.09 8.92
N LEU A 95 -4.64 -4.48 9.25
CA LEU A 95 -3.41 -3.78 8.88
C LEU A 95 -3.00 -4.12 7.45
N GLY A 96 -2.58 -3.09 6.72
CA GLY A 96 -2.10 -3.18 5.35
C GLY A 96 -0.61 -3.47 5.23
N GLY A 97 -0.12 -3.32 4.01
CA GLY A 97 1.30 -3.40 3.70
C GLY A 97 1.57 -3.07 2.23
N VAL A 98 2.83 -2.80 1.93
CA VAL A 98 3.32 -2.48 0.59
C VAL A 98 4.45 -3.42 0.24
N PHE A 99 4.40 -3.97 -0.97
CA PHE A 99 5.41 -4.89 -1.49
C PHE A 99 5.93 -4.36 -2.81
N VAL A 100 7.24 -4.45 -3.01
CA VAL A 100 7.87 -4.34 -4.33
C VAL A 100 8.38 -5.72 -4.69
N ILE A 101 7.78 -6.32 -5.71
CA ILE A 101 8.06 -7.68 -6.15
C ILE A 101 8.92 -7.60 -7.41
N GLY A 102 10.10 -8.22 -7.36
CA GLY A 102 11.00 -8.31 -8.48
C GLY A 102 10.55 -9.31 -9.54
N ARG A 103 11.16 -9.26 -10.72
CA ARG A 103 10.85 -10.16 -11.84
C ARG A 103 11.46 -11.55 -11.60
N GLY A 104 10.73 -12.60 -11.98
CA GLY A 104 11.23 -13.96 -11.94
C GLY A 104 11.66 -14.38 -10.54
N GLU A 105 12.93 -14.72 -10.37
CA GLU A 105 13.50 -15.24 -9.11
C GLU A 105 14.04 -14.14 -8.17
N GLN A 106 13.85 -12.86 -8.50
CA GLN A 106 14.29 -11.74 -7.65
C GLN A 106 13.58 -11.67 -6.29
N GLY A 107 12.40 -12.29 -6.19
CA GLY A 107 11.62 -12.32 -4.96
C GLY A 107 11.10 -10.93 -4.54
N ILE A 108 11.02 -10.70 -3.24
CA ILE A 108 10.50 -9.45 -2.66
C ILE A 108 11.68 -8.50 -2.40
N LEU A 109 11.67 -7.35 -3.09
CA LEU A 109 12.73 -6.34 -2.99
C LEU A 109 12.46 -5.30 -1.90
N LEU A 110 11.20 -5.12 -1.53
CA LEU A 110 10.75 -4.32 -0.40
C LEU A 110 9.49 -4.96 0.19
N GLU A 111 9.47 -5.07 1.51
CA GLU A 111 8.31 -5.45 2.29
C GLU A 111 8.11 -4.43 3.40
N HIS A 112 7.00 -3.69 3.34
CA HIS A 112 6.55 -2.83 4.42
C HIS A 112 5.25 -3.40 4.98
N ARG A 113 5.29 -3.78 6.25
CA ARG A 113 4.13 -4.29 6.98
C ARG A 113 3.72 -3.24 7.99
N GLU A 114 2.54 -2.65 7.83
CA GLU A 114 2.05 -1.66 8.81
C GLU A 114 2.10 -2.26 10.22
N ILE A 115 2.74 -1.56 11.16
CA ILE A 115 2.84 -1.95 12.57
C ILE A 115 1.61 -1.45 13.33
N GLU A 116 1.05 -0.32 12.88
CA GLU A 116 -0.16 0.29 13.41
C GLU A 116 -0.90 1.11 12.35
N PHE A 117 -2.09 1.59 12.68
CA PHE A 117 -2.89 2.35 11.73
C PHE A 117 -2.16 3.60 11.22
N GLY A 118 -2.01 3.68 9.90
CA GLY A 118 -1.38 4.81 9.24
C GLY A 118 0.14 4.83 9.33
N ASP A 119 0.75 3.72 9.74
CA ASP A 119 2.18 3.45 9.59
C ASP A 119 2.50 3.13 8.13
N LYS A 120 2.71 4.18 7.34
CA LYS A 120 2.88 4.15 5.89
C LYS A 120 4.32 3.84 5.48
N VAL A 121 4.46 3.23 4.30
CA VAL A 121 5.77 2.99 3.69
C VAL A 121 6.48 4.30 3.33
N ASN A 122 7.81 4.29 3.35
CA ASN A 122 8.61 5.35 2.77
C ASN A 122 8.65 5.25 1.23
N ILE A 123 8.07 6.23 0.54
CA ILE A 123 8.01 6.27 -0.93
C ILE A 123 9.39 6.28 -1.61
N LEU A 124 10.43 6.80 -0.94
CA LEU A 124 11.79 6.78 -1.47
C LEU A 124 12.38 5.36 -1.48
N ASP A 125 11.99 4.52 -0.52
CA ASP A 125 12.41 3.13 -0.49
C ASP A 125 11.66 2.32 -1.55
N VAL A 126 10.38 2.64 -1.81
CA VAL A 126 9.60 2.06 -2.92
C VAL A 126 10.27 2.32 -4.27
N ILE A 127 10.58 3.58 -4.60
CA ILE A 127 11.20 3.89 -5.89
C ILE A 127 12.63 3.33 -6.00
N ARG A 128 13.38 3.28 -4.89
CA ARG A 128 14.71 2.65 -4.87
C ARG A 128 14.60 1.15 -5.16
N ALA A 129 13.64 0.47 -4.55
CA ALA A 129 13.39 -0.95 -4.80
C ALA A 129 12.92 -1.19 -6.25
N ALA A 130 12.03 -0.35 -6.79
CA ALA A 130 11.55 -0.46 -8.17
C ALA A 130 12.69 -0.32 -9.19
N ARG A 131 13.65 0.59 -8.96
CA ARG A 131 14.82 0.77 -9.85
C ARG A 131 15.70 -0.48 -9.93
N ARG A 132 15.78 -1.28 -8.86
CA ARG A 132 16.56 -2.54 -8.86
C ARG A 132 15.99 -3.58 -9.83
N ILE A 133 14.68 -3.56 -10.07
CA ILE A 133 14.02 -4.44 -11.05
C ILE A 133 14.61 -4.23 -12.45
N SER A 134 14.77 -2.97 -12.86
CA SER A 134 15.30 -2.59 -14.18
C SER A 134 16.80 -2.82 -14.31
N GLN A 135 17.59 -2.57 -13.27
CA GLN A 135 19.05 -2.75 -13.33
C GLN A 135 19.46 -4.21 -13.55
N GLU A 136 18.72 -5.15 -12.96
CA GLU A 136 18.99 -6.57 -13.15
C GLU A 136 18.53 -7.09 -14.52
N LEU A 137 17.48 -6.50 -15.13
CA LEU A 137 17.10 -6.78 -16.52
C LEU A 137 18.26 -6.50 -17.48
N LEU A 138 18.87 -5.32 -17.36
CA LEU A 138 20.04 -4.94 -18.15
C LEU A 138 21.25 -5.86 -17.92
N SER A 139 21.33 -6.51 -16.76
CA SER A 139 22.39 -7.48 -16.46
C SER A 139 22.12 -8.86 -17.05
N LEU A 140 20.85 -9.26 -17.17
CA LEU A 140 20.42 -10.52 -17.76
C LEU A 140 20.48 -10.48 -19.30
N GLU A 141 20.11 -9.36 -19.92
CA GLU A 141 20.21 -9.18 -21.38
C GLU A 141 21.66 -9.12 -21.90
N LYS A 142 22.62 -8.87 -21.00
CA LYS A 142 24.06 -8.86 -21.33
C LYS A 142 24.75 -10.22 -21.17
N LYS A 143 24.06 -11.23 -20.63
CA LYS A 143 24.55 -12.61 -20.50
C LYS A 143 24.04 -13.47 -21.65
#